data_AF-A0A355DQU6-F1
#
_entry.id   AF-A0A355DQU6-F1
#
_cell.length_a   1.000
_cell.length_b   1.000
_cell.length_c   1.000
_cell.angle_alpha   90.00
_cell.angle_beta   90.00
_cell.angle_gamma   90.00
#
_symmetry.space_group_name_H-M   'P 1'
#
loop_
_entity.id
_entity.type
_entity.pdbx_description
1 polymer ?
#
loop_
_entity_poly.entity_id
_entity_poly.type
_entity_poly.pdbx_seq_one_letter_code
_entity_poly.pdbx_strand_id
1 'polypeptide(L)'
;EDLRPHLSKRIGNLDYNDLLLNDWGIYHLHLGTTLDASGFITRTGPVLFARFDHKRAFLINVMKHDNWSRQEFIRILHENWPDSIESFRPYGIQKLKYVPSDTDIKDCRKAGIQTAVQLEEGIVYLPIGGGYAVSGISVDVRIQSNCWIKTIKNWEKYVRDNYLLMVEQAMPNGITFGSKLKFRLIIDDPQVYVLEEVSRVAWKICNNLCPILG
;
A
#
# COMPACT_ATOMS: atom_id res chain seq x y z
N GLU A 1 -6.80 0.14 18.70
CA GLU A 1 -8.02 -0.57 18.27
C GLU A 1 -7.96 -0.91 16.79
N ASP A 2 -8.67 -1.95 16.35
CA ASP A 2 -8.75 -2.33 14.94
C ASP A 2 -9.84 -1.52 14.22
N LEU A 3 -9.47 -0.81 13.16
CA LEU A 3 -10.40 0.00 12.37
C LEU A 3 -11.08 -0.79 11.23
N ARG A 4 -10.67 -2.04 10.97
CA ARG A 4 -11.24 -2.86 9.89
C ARG A 4 -12.77 -2.91 9.86
N PRO A 5 -13.48 -3.04 11.01
CA PRO A 5 -14.94 -3.07 11.00
C PRO A 5 -15.58 -1.79 10.44
N HIS A 6 -14.87 -0.66 10.47
CA HIS A 6 -15.35 0.63 9.99
C HIS A 6 -15.07 0.87 8.51
N LEU A 7 -14.30 -0.01 7.84
CA LEU A 7 -13.97 0.10 6.42
C LEU A 7 -15.10 -0.44 5.52
N SER A 8 -14.92 -0.26 4.21
CA SER A 8 -15.74 -0.94 3.20
C SER A 8 -15.61 -2.46 3.34
N LYS A 9 -16.74 -3.17 3.23
CA LYS A 9 -16.79 -4.65 3.16
C LYS A 9 -15.94 -5.23 2.02
N ARG A 10 -15.61 -4.41 1.01
CA ARG A 10 -14.78 -4.82 -0.12
C ARG A 10 -13.29 -4.88 0.21
N ILE A 11 -12.86 -4.46 1.40
CA ILE A 11 -11.44 -4.45 1.79
C ILE A 11 -10.81 -5.86 1.76
N GLY A 12 -11.61 -6.92 1.91
CA GLY A 12 -11.13 -8.31 1.78
C GLY A 12 -10.98 -8.79 0.34
N ASN A 13 -11.45 -8.03 -0.65
CA ASN A 13 -11.28 -8.36 -2.07
C ASN A 13 -9.96 -7.76 -2.58
N LEU A 14 -9.03 -8.63 -2.97
CA LEU A 14 -7.71 -8.22 -3.48
C LEU A 14 -7.79 -7.44 -4.81
N ASP A 15 -8.87 -7.60 -5.57
CA ASP A 15 -9.09 -6.88 -6.82
C ASP A 15 -9.83 -5.53 -6.63
N TYR A 16 -10.21 -5.20 -5.40
CA TYR A 16 -10.86 -3.93 -5.09
C TYR A 16 -9.84 -2.81 -4.91
N ASN A 17 -9.99 -1.75 -5.70
CA ASN A 17 -9.24 -0.51 -5.56
C ASN A 17 -10.12 0.58 -4.97
N ASP A 18 -9.78 1.06 -3.77
CA ASP A 18 -10.33 2.30 -3.24
C ASP A 18 -9.57 3.48 -3.85
N LEU A 19 -10.18 4.11 -4.86
CA LEU A 19 -9.53 5.21 -5.56
C LEU A 19 -9.39 6.47 -4.71
N LEU A 20 -10.22 6.70 -3.70
CA LEU A 20 -10.02 7.84 -2.80
C LEU A 20 -8.79 7.63 -1.92
N LEU A 21 -8.65 6.40 -1.40
CA LEU A 21 -7.46 6.00 -0.66
C LEU A 21 -6.21 6.06 -1.54
N ASN A 22 -6.27 5.52 -2.75
CA ASN A 22 -5.11 5.50 -3.65
C ASN A 22 -4.73 6.92 -4.12
N ASP A 23 -5.71 7.78 -4.40
CA ASP A 23 -5.47 9.16 -4.85
C ASP A 23 -4.92 10.02 -3.71
N TRP A 24 -5.65 10.09 -2.60
CA TRP A 24 -5.46 11.10 -1.56
C TRP A 24 -5.09 10.51 -0.20
N GLY A 25 -4.92 9.20 -0.08
CA GLY A 25 -4.61 8.58 1.22
C GLY A 25 -5.76 8.72 2.22
N ILE A 26 -6.97 9.00 1.75
CA ILE A 26 -8.14 9.26 2.59
C ILE A 26 -9.01 8.00 2.65
N TYR A 27 -9.26 7.56 3.86
CA TYR A 27 -10.20 6.51 4.20
C TYR A 27 -11.60 7.09 4.40
N HIS A 28 -12.62 6.30 4.06
CA HIS A 28 -14.01 6.59 4.41
C HIS A 28 -14.49 5.58 5.46
N LEU A 29 -14.66 6.04 6.70
CA LEU A 29 -14.99 5.21 7.86
C LEU A 29 -16.47 5.31 8.20
N HIS A 30 -17.13 4.16 8.35
CA HIS A 30 -18.51 4.08 8.79
C HIS A 30 -18.63 4.40 10.29
N LEU A 31 -19.58 5.24 10.67
CA LEU A 31 -19.71 5.80 12.03
C LEU A 31 -20.66 5.04 12.97
N GLY A 32 -21.26 3.94 12.53
CA GLY A 32 -22.12 3.13 13.40
C GLY A 32 -21.36 2.44 14.54
N THR A 33 -22.11 1.98 15.53
CA THR A 33 -21.59 1.27 16.72
C THR A 33 -21.99 -0.20 16.76
N THR A 34 -22.84 -0.64 15.81
CA THR A 34 -23.38 -1.99 15.76
C THR A 34 -22.76 -2.76 14.60
N LEU A 35 -22.13 -3.89 14.93
CA LEU A 35 -21.64 -4.84 13.92
C LEU A 35 -22.81 -5.63 13.33
N ASP A 36 -22.75 -5.87 12.03
CA ASP A 36 -23.59 -6.87 11.39
C ASP A 36 -22.93 -8.26 11.44
N ALA A 37 -23.64 -9.27 10.91
CA ALA A 37 -23.17 -10.65 10.89
C ALA A 37 -21.86 -10.87 10.11
N SER A 38 -21.43 -9.91 9.29
CA SER A 38 -20.16 -9.96 8.55
C SER A 38 -18.98 -9.34 9.32
N GLY A 39 -19.21 -8.84 10.53
CA GLY A 39 -18.17 -8.20 11.34
C GLY A 39 -17.85 -6.76 10.92
N PHE A 40 -18.72 -6.13 10.14
CA PHE A 40 -18.59 -4.73 9.73
C PHE A 40 -19.70 -3.88 10.35
N ILE A 41 -19.43 -2.59 10.49
CA ILE A 41 -20.37 -1.63 11.05
C ILE A 41 -21.58 -1.43 10.13
N THR A 42 -22.76 -1.45 10.75
CA THR A 42 -24.02 -1.13 10.07
C THR A 42 -23.98 0.31 9.57
N ARG A 43 -24.30 0.52 8.28
CA ARG A 43 -24.21 1.82 7.61
C ARG A 43 -25.22 2.80 8.20
N THR A 44 -24.75 3.91 8.73
CA THR A 44 -25.57 4.99 9.31
C THR A 44 -25.84 6.15 8.35
N GLY A 45 -25.26 6.10 7.13
CA GLY A 45 -25.41 7.13 6.10
C GLY A 45 -24.14 7.98 5.96
N PRO A 46 -23.88 8.93 6.88
CA PRO A 46 -22.63 9.68 6.92
C PRO A 46 -21.41 8.80 7.20
N VAL A 47 -20.27 9.20 6.67
CA VAL A 47 -18.97 8.58 6.89
C VAL A 47 -17.96 9.65 7.30
N LEU A 48 -16.99 9.25 8.10
CA LEU A 48 -15.83 10.05 8.44
C LEU A 48 -14.76 9.86 7.37
N PHE A 49 -14.34 10.96 6.76
CA PHE A 49 -13.15 11.00 5.93
C PHE A 49 -11.93 11.24 6.83
N ALA A 50 -10.96 10.34 6.79
CA ALA A 50 -9.78 10.42 7.64
C ALA A 50 -8.52 9.98 6.90
N ARG A 51 -7.38 10.54 7.28
CA ARG A 51 -6.05 10.11 6.83
C ARG A 51 -5.24 9.65 8.03
N PHE A 52 -4.29 8.75 7.79
CA PHE A 52 -3.43 8.22 8.84
C PHE A 52 -1.96 8.32 8.42
N ASP A 53 -1.11 8.67 9.37
CA ASP A 53 0.32 8.35 9.31
C ASP A 53 0.69 7.40 10.46
N HIS A 54 1.97 7.10 10.61
CA HIS A 54 2.48 6.19 11.63
C HIS A 54 2.28 6.66 13.09
N LYS A 55 1.87 7.92 13.31
CA LYS A 55 1.71 8.55 14.63
C LYS A 55 0.36 9.24 14.82
N ARG A 56 -0.32 9.63 13.74
CA ARG A 56 -1.45 10.55 13.78
C ARG A 56 -2.62 10.05 12.95
N ALA A 57 -3.81 10.30 13.47
CA ALA A 57 -5.07 10.19 12.74
C ALA A 57 -5.59 11.61 12.48
N PHE A 58 -5.80 11.94 11.21
CA PHE A 58 -6.32 13.23 10.76
C PHE A 58 -7.79 13.05 10.43
N LEU A 59 -8.66 13.53 11.32
CA LEU A 59 -10.11 13.46 11.13
C LEU A 59 -10.54 14.67 10.31
N ILE A 60 -10.81 14.47 9.03
CA ILE A 60 -10.93 15.56 8.05
C ILE A 60 -12.35 16.13 8.06
N ASN A 61 -13.36 15.29 7.82
CA ASN A 61 -14.74 15.74 7.75
C ASN A 61 -15.73 14.57 7.88
N VAL A 62 -16.97 14.86 8.25
CA VAL A 62 -18.08 13.90 8.22
C VAL A 62 -19.08 14.34 7.15
N MET A 63 -19.27 13.52 6.13
CA MET A 63 -20.19 13.83 5.03
C MET A 63 -21.02 12.61 4.64
N LYS A 64 -22.09 12.84 3.88
CA LYS A 64 -22.82 11.75 3.23
C LYS A 64 -21.88 10.97 2.32
N HIS A 65 -22.18 9.68 2.17
CA HIS A 65 -21.57 8.83 1.15
C HIS A 65 -21.63 9.50 -0.24
N ASP A 66 -20.68 9.14 -1.11
CA ASP A 66 -20.49 9.64 -2.49
C ASP A 66 -19.82 11.03 -2.68
N ASN A 67 -19.40 11.71 -1.61
CA ASN A 67 -18.63 12.98 -1.68
C ASN A 67 -17.11 12.76 -1.81
N TRP A 68 -16.65 11.97 -2.79
CA TRP A 68 -15.29 11.43 -2.78
C TRP A 68 -14.27 12.33 -3.49
N SER A 69 -14.70 13.36 -4.21
CA SER A 69 -13.84 14.25 -5.00
C SER A 69 -13.78 15.68 -4.46
N ARG A 70 -14.21 15.89 -3.20
CA ARG A 70 -14.23 17.21 -2.57
C ARG A 70 -12.81 17.70 -2.30
N GLN A 71 -12.37 18.72 -3.03
CA GLN A 71 -11.06 19.35 -2.81
C GLN A 71 -10.94 20.00 -1.42
N GLU A 72 -12.08 20.26 -0.77
CA GLU A 72 -12.19 20.64 0.64
C GLU A 72 -11.35 19.75 1.56
N PHE A 73 -11.22 18.45 1.26
CA PHE A 73 -10.39 17.56 2.09
C PHE A 73 -8.92 17.97 2.09
N ILE A 74 -8.40 18.33 0.92
CA ILE A 74 -7.01 18.77 0.76
C ILE A 74 -6.81 20.14 1.41
N ARG A 75 -7.83 21.02 1.31
CA ARG A 75 -7.85 22.32 2.00
C ARG A 75 -7.77 22.16 3.52
N ILE A 76 -8.64 21.33 4.11
CA ILE A 76 -8.64 21.06 5.55
C ILE A 76 -7.28 20.51 6.00
N LEU A 77 -6.72 19.54 5.27
CA LEU A 77 -5.39 19.01 5.58
C LEU A 77 -4.30 20.09 5.50
N HIS A 78 -4.33 20.95 4.49
CA HIS A 78 -3.39 22.04 4.32
C HIS A 78 -3.48 23.07 5.46
N GLU A 79 -4.69 23.47 5.84
CA GLU A 79 -4.90 24.51 6.85
C GLU A 79 -4.60 24.02 8.27
N ASN A 80 -4.83 22.74 8.56
CA ASN A 80 -4.69 22.20 9.92
C ASN A 80 -3.36 21.46 10.13
N TRP A 81 -2.86 20.75 9.11
CA TRP A 81 -1.68 19.87 9.21
C TRP A 81 -0.86 19.89 7.91
N PRO A 82 -0.36 21.06 7.47
CA PRO A 82 0.34 21.19 6.19
C PRO A 82 1.58 20.30 6.11
N ASP A 83 2.27 20.09 7.22
CA ASP A 83 3.44 19.20 7.35
C ASP A 83 3.11 17.75 6.97
N SER A 84 1.86 17.31 7.18
CA SER A 84 1.44 15.94 6.90
C SER A 84 1.32 15.61 5.40
N ILE A 85 1.23 16.64 4.56
CA ILE A 85 1.07 16.52 3.10
C ILE A 85 2.12 17.29 2.31
N GLU A 86 3.06 17.97 2.98
CA GLU A 86 4.07 18.84 2.38
C GLU A 86 4.90 18.14 1.30
N SER A 87 5.27 16.87 1.50
CA SER A 87 6.05 16.08 0.55
C SER A 87 5.39 15.91 -0.82
N PHE A 88 4.08 16.15 -0.92
CA PHE A 88 3.30 16.06 -2.16
C PHE A 88 3.05 17.42 -2.81
N ARG A 89 3.59 18.50 -2.24
CA ARG A 89 3.57 19.84 -2.82
C ARG A 89 4.83 20.07 -3.66
N PRO A 90 4.75 20.02 -5.00
CA PRO A 90 5.89 20.33 -5.85
C PRO A 90 6.34 21.79 -5.68
N TYR A 91 7.65 21.98 -5.57
CA TYR A 91 8.25 23.32 -5.58
C TYR A 91 8.22 23.92 -6.99
N GLY A 92 7.99 25.23 -7.08
CA GLY A 92 8.06 25.98 -8.34
C GLY A 92 6.78 25.98 -9.20
N ILE A 93 5.70 25.31 -8.78
CA ILE A 93 4.40 25.41 -9.46
C ILE A 93 3.62 26.60 -8.89
N GLN A 94 3.48 27.66 -9.69
CA GLN A 94 2.69 28.84 -9.33
C GLN A 94 1.18 28.63 -9.57
N LYS A 95 0.82 28.07 -10.73
CA LYS A 95 -0.59 27.92 -11.10
C LYS A 95 -0.77 26.83 -12.16
N LEU A 96 -1.86 26.09 -12.06
CA LEU A 96 -2.32 25.18 -13.10
C LEU A 96 -2.96 25.98 -14.23
N LYS A 97 -2.65 25.62 -15.48
CA LYS A 97 -3.32 26.21 -16.65
C LYS A 97 -4.83 25.95 -16.65
N TYR A 98 -5.22 24.76 -16.20
CA TYR A 98 -6.60 24.37 -15.95
C TYR A 98 -6.72 23.92 -14.49
N VAL A 99 -7.64 24.52 -13.73
CA VAL A 99 -7.91 24.17 -12.33
C VAL A 99 -9.13 23.25 -12.31
N PRO A 100 -8.98 21.94 -12.03
CA PRO A 100 -10.09 21.01 -12.01
C PRO A 100 -11.12 21.35 -10.92
N SER A 101 -12.40 21.22 -11.25
CA SER A 101 -13.50 21.22 -10.27
C SER A 101 -13.63 19.87 -9.57
N ASP A 102 -14.40 19.80 -8.47
CA ASP A 102 -14.74 18.52 -7.82
C ASP A 102 -15.38 17.51 -8.81
N THR A 103 -16.14 18.00 -9.80
CA THR A 103 -16.75 17.17 -10.85
C THR A 103 -15.70 16.65 -11.82
N ASP A 104 -14.77 17.50 -12.26
CA ASP A 104 -13.67 17.08 -13.13
C ASP A 104 -12.82 16.00 -12.47
N ILE A 105 -12.49 16.18 -11.19
CA ILE A 105 -11.73 15.19 -10.42
C ILE A 105 -12.48 13.87 -10.33
N LYS A 106 -13.80 13.91 -10.11
CA LYS A 106 -14.64 12.70 -10.08
C LYS A 106 -14.59 11.95 -11.41
N ASP A 107 -14.74 12.67 -12.51
CA ASP A 107 -14.78 12.09 -13.85
C ASP A 107 -13.40 11.58 -14.28
N CYS A 108 -12.33 12.34 -14.03
CA CYS A 108 -10.96 11.90 -14.21
C CYS A 108 -10.67 10.64 -13.39
N ARG A 109 -11.05 10.60 -12.11
CA ARG A 109 -10.84 9.43 -11.26
C ARG A 109 -11.57 8.20 -11.76
N LYS A 110 -12.81 8.36 -12.23
CA LYS A 110 -13.56 7.28 -12.89
C LYS A 110 -12.88 6.77 -14.17
N ALA A 111 -12.18 7.64 -14.88
CA ALA A 111 -11.41 7.32 -16.09
C ALA A 111 -9.98 6.80 -15.80
N GLY A 112 -9.58 6.64 -14.54
CA GLY A 112 -8.22 6.22 -14.20
C GLY A 112 -7.17 7.33 -14.36
N ILE A 113 -7.60 8.59 -14.47
CA ILE A 113 -6.74 9.77 -14.64
C ILE A 113 -6.56 10.46 -13.29
N GLN A 114 -5.31 10.82 -13.00
CA GLN A 114 -4.94 11.55 -11.80
C GLN A 114 -4.95 13.06 -12.08
N THR A 115 -5.25 13.85 -11.06
CA THR A 115 -5.29 15.32 -11.17
C THR A 115 -4.48 15.95 -10.05
N ALA A 116 -3.99 17.17 -10.30
CA ALA A 116 -3.46 18.02 -9.25
C ALA A 116 -4.59 18.85 -8.64
N VAL A 117 -4.46 19.18 -7.36
CA VAL A 117 -5.39 20.05 -6.62
C VAL A 117 -4.70 21.38 -6.36
N GLN A 118 -5.23 22.47 -6.90
CA GLN A 118 -4.76 23.82 -6.60
C GLN A 118 -5.68 24.47 -5.56
N LEU A 119 -5.12 24.83 -4.41
CA LEU A 119 -5.89 25.50 -3.34
C LEU A 119 -5.93 27.01 -3.52
N GLU A 120 -4.79 27.59 -3.93
CA GLU A 120 -4.56 29.00 -4.26
C GLU A 120 -3.28 29.15 -5.10
N GLU A 121 -2.86 30.37 -5.40
CA GLU A 121 -1.61 30.62 -6.14
C GLU A 121 -0.39 30.15 -5.34
N GLY A 122 0.48 29.38 -5.99
CA GLY A 122 1.66 28.77 -5.37
C GLY A 122 1.37 27.53 -4.52
N ILE A 123 0.10 27.16 -4.29
CA ILE A 123 -0.28 25.99 -3.49
C ILE A 123 -0.99 24.95 -4.37
N VAL A 124 -0.20 24.00 -4.86
CA VAL A 124 -0.66 22.87 -5.66
C VAL A 124 -0.18 21.57 -5.01
N TYR A 125 -1.08 20.60 -4.91
CA TYR A 125 -0.76 19.25 -4.45
C TYR A 125 -0.94 18.25 -5.60
N LEU A 126 0.05 17.36 -5.75
CA LEU A 126 -0.11 16.11 -6.51
C LEU A 126 -0.86 15.08 -5.63
N PRO A 127 -1.30 13.93 -6.19
CA PRO A 127 -2.00 12.89 -5.43
C PRO A 127 -1.32 12.53 -4.11
N ILE A 128 -1.86 13.01 -2.99
CA ILE A 128 -1.23 12.91 -1.65
C ILE A 128 -1.26 11.49 -1.05
N GLY A 129 -1.95 10.56 -1.72
CA GLY A 129 -1.93 9.12 -1.47
C GLY A 129 -0.90 8.36 -2.31
N GLY A 130 -0.10 9.06 -3.13
CA GLY A 130 0.85 8.45 -4.07
C GLY A 130 0.24 8.09 -5.42
N GLY A 131 -1.09 8.01 -5.49
CA GLY A 131 -1.82 7.89 -6.75
C GLY A 131 -2.00 6.46 -7.26
N TYR A 132 -2.54 6.35 -8.47
CA TYR A 132 -2.92 5.08 -9.09
C TYR A 132 -2.66 5.08 -10.60
N ALA A 133 -2.43 3.90 -11.17
CA ALA A 133 -2.36 3.67 -12.61
C ALA A 133 -3.76 3.72 -13.25
N VAL A 134 -3.85 3.77 -14.59
CA VAL A 134 -5.13 3.78 -15.32
C VAL A 134 -6.04 2.59 -14.96
N SER A 135 -5.46 1.46 -14.56
CA SER A 135 -6.20 0.30 -14.06
C SER A 135 -6.84 0.49 -12.67
N GLY A 136 -6.56 1.60 -11.99
CA GLY A 136 -6.96 1.90 -10.62
C GLY A 136 -6.01 1.35 -9.54
N ILE A 137 -5.04 0.51 -9.92
CA ILE A 137 -4.06 -0.06 -8.98
C ILE A 137 -3.18 1.05 -8.43
N SER A 138 -3.04 1.11 -7.10
CA SER A 138 -2.12 2.02 -6.42
C SER A 138 -0.70 1.93 -6.99
N VAL A 139 -0.08 3.09 -7.22
CA VAL A 139 1.32 3.18 -7.66
C VAL A 139 2.24 2.54 -6.63
N ASP A 140 1.98 2.75 -5.34
CA ASP A 140 2.76 2.16 -4.25
C ASP A 140 2.67 0.62 -4.27
N VAL A 141 1.47 0.05 -4.43
CA VAL A 141 1.28 -1.40 -4.57
C VAL A 141 2.09 -1.97 -5.74
N ARG A 142 2.14 -1.27 -6.87
CA ARG A 142 2.95 -1.68 -8.04
C ARG A 142 4.45 -1.62 -7.75
N ILE A 143 4.92 -0.56 -7.10
CA ILE A 143 6.32 -0.41 -6.69
C ILE A 143 6.71 -1.55 -5.75
N GLN A 144 5.92 -1.78 -4.69
CA GLN A 144 6.16 -2.86 -3.74
C GLN A 144 6.17 -4.24 -4.41
N SER A 145 5.21 -4.51 -5.31
CA SER A 145 5.16 -5.76 -6.08
C SER A 145 6.44 -5.98 -6.90
N ASN A 146 6.94 -4.93 -7.57
CA ASN A 146 8.18 -5.01 -8.33
C ASN A 146 9.39 -5.26 -7.43
N CYS A 147 9.48 -4.58 -6.28
CA CYS A 147 10.52 -4.80 -5.29
C CYS A 147 10.52 -6.25 -4.77
N TRP A 148 9.34 -6.81 -4.48
CA TRP A 148 9.18 -8.21 -4.07
C TRP A 148 9.63 -9.19 -5.14
N ILE A 149 9.20 -8.98 -6.40
CA ILE A 149 9.62 -9.83 -7.53
C ILE A 149 11.14 -9.81 -7.68
N LYS A 150 11.76 -8.63 -7.59
CA LYS A 150 13.23 -8.49 -7.66
C LYS A 150 13.91 -9.22 -6.49
N THR A 151 13.38 -9.04 -5.29
CA THR A 151 13.93 -9.67 -4.07
C THR A 151 13.90 -11.20 -4.15
N ILE A 152 12.77 -11.78 -4.56
CA ILE A 152 12.62 -13.23 -4.72
C ILE A 152 13.57 -13.76 -5.80
N LYS A 153 13.71 -13.06 -6.93
CA LYS A 153 14.68 -13.42 -7.98
C LYS A 153 16.12 -13.38 -7.49
N ASN A 154 16.47 -12.41 -6.65
CA ASN A 154 17.79 -12.32 -6.05
C ASN A 154 18.06 -13.50 -5.10
N TRP A 155 17.08 -13.89 -4.27
CA TRP A 155 17.21 -15.08 -3.43
C TRP A 155 17.32 -16.37 -4.24
N GLU A 156 16.52 -16.51 -5.30
CA GLU A 156 16.64 -17.66 -6.20
C GLU A 156 18.04 -17.73 -6.83
N LYS A 157 18.55 -16.59 -7.33
CA LYS A 157 19.91 -16.50 -7.87
C LYS A 157 20.96 -16.87 -6.83
N TYR A 158 20.86 -16.34 -5.61
CA TYR A 158 21.77 -16.67 -4.52
C TYR A 158 21.82 -18.18 -4.27
N VAL A 159 20.67 -18.85 -4.18
CA VAL A 159 20.63 -20.31 -3.98
C VAL A 159 21.24 -21.04 -5.17
N ARG A 160 20.94 -20.62 -6.42
CA ARG A 160 21.52 -21.24 -7.62
C ARG A 160 23.04 -21.09 -7.71
N ASP A 161 23.57 -19.97 -7.25
CA ASP A 161 25.01 -19.72 -7.28
C ASP A 161 25.75 -20.42 -6.13
N ASN A 162 25.06 -20.75 -5.02
CA ASN A 162 25.69 -21.24 -3.78
C ASN A 162 25.26 -22.65 -3.35
N TYR A 163 24.36 -23.34 -4.06
CA TYR A 163 23.78 -24.61 -3.60
C TYR A 163 24.83 -25.69 -3.30
N LEU A 164 25.95 -25.75 -4.05
CA LEU A 164 27.03 -26.70 -3.79
C LEU A 164 27.66 -26.47 -2.42
N LEU A 165 28.02 -25.22 -2.12
CA LEU A 165 28.57 -24.83 -0.82
C LEU A 165 27.57 -25.13 0.32
N MET A 166 26.29 -24.87 0.09
CA MET A 166 25.22 -25.13 1.07
C MET A 166 25.12 -26.63 1.39
N VAL A 167 25.17 -27.48 0.36
CA VAL A 167 25.16 -28.95 0.48
C VAL A 167 26.44 -29.45 1.18
N GLU A 168 27.61 -28.96 0.77
CA GLU A 168 28.90 -29.32 1.38
C GLU A 168 28.96 -28.98 2.88
N GLN A 169 28.37 -27.86 3.30
CA GLN A 169 28.27 -27.48 4.71
C GLN A 169 27.38 -28.42 5.54
N ALA A 170 26.41 -29.08 4.90
CA ALA A 170 25.46 -29.96 5.57
C ALA A 170 25.97 -31.42 5.68
N MET A 171 26.76 -31.88 4.70
CA MET A 171 27.28 -33.26 4.67
C MET A 171 28.02 -33.72 5.95
N PRO A 172 28.87 -32.91 6.61
CA PRO A 172 29.55 -33.29 7.85
C PRO A 172 28.60 -33.65 9.00
N ASN A 173 27.35 -33.21 8.96
CA ASN A 173 26.33 -33.52 9.97
C ASN A 173 25.59 -34.84 9.69
N GLY A 174 26.11 -35.70 8.80
CA GLY A 174 25.51 -36.98 8.42
C GLY A 174 24.31 -36.86 7.47
N ILE A 175 24.13 -35.69 6.85
CA ILE A 175 23.03 -35.43 5.93
C ILE A 175 23.40 -35.94 4.53
N THR A 176 22.49 -36.68 3.91
CA THR A 176 22.60 -37.14 2.53
C THR A 176 21.61 -36.41 1.63
N PHE A 177 22.02 -36.19 0.39
CA PHE A 177 21.24 -35.47 -0.61
C PHE A 177 20.91 -36.38 -1.80
N GLY A 178 19.72 -36.20 -2.38
CA GLY A 178 19.33 -36.89 -3.60
C GLY A 178 20.07 -36.37 -4.83
N SER A 179 20.01 -37.12 -5.94
CA SER A 179 20.60 -36.73 -7.22
C SER A 179 19.97 -35.48 -7.86
N LYS A 180 18.77 -35.10 -7.41
CA LYS A 180 18.06 -33.89 -7.83
C LYS A 180 17.62 -33.12 -6.59
N LEU A 181 18.23 -31.96 -6.38
CA LEU A 181 17.87 -31.06 -5.30
C LEU A 181 16.58 -30.32 -5.63
N LYS A 182 15.68 -30.21 -4.66
CA LYS A 182 14.48 -29.39 -4.75
C LYS A 182 14.45 -28.42 -3.59
N PHE A 183 14.41 -27.14 -3.91
CA PHE A 183 14.42 -26.07 -2.92
C PHE A 183 13.05 -25.40 -2.84
N ARG A 184 12.61 -25.09 -1.62
CA ARG A 184 11.39 -24.36 -1.31
C ARG A 184 11.73 -23.16 -0.44
N LEU A 185 11.25 -21.97 -0.83
CA LEU A 185 11.37 -20.75 -0.03
C LEU A 185 10.45 -20.85 1.18
N ILE A 186 10.96 -20.49 2.36
CA ILE A 186 10.19 -20.36 3.60
C ILE A 186 10.43 -18.95 4.14
N ILE A 187 9.34 -18.23 4.38
CA ILE A 187 9.36 -16.91 5.00
C ILE A 187 8.82 -17.08 6.42
N ASP A 188 9.68 -16.83 7.41
CA ASP A 188 9.38 -16.84 8.83
C ASP A 188 9.78 -15.47 9.39
N ASP A 189 8.93 -14.48 9.14
CA ASP A 189 9.19 -13.05 9.32
C ASP A 189 9.86 -12.73 10.67
N PRO A 190 11.06 -12.10 10.70
CA PRO A 190 11.76 -11.42 9.59
C PRO A 190 12.79 -12.25 8.82
N GLN A 191 12.86 -13.55 9.11
CA GLN A 191 13.89 -14.42 8.57
C GLN A 191 13.39 -15.13 7.31
N VAL A 192 14.32 -15.37 6.38
CA VAL A 192 14.04 -16.08 5.14
C VAL A 192 14.97 -17.27 5.04
N TYR A 193 14.38 -18.42 4.77
CA TYR A 193 15.05 -19.69 4.65
C TYR A 193 14.80 -20.31 3.28
N VAL A 194 15.72 -21.15 2.85
CA VAL A 194 15.48 -22.11 1.78
C VAL A 194 15.58 -23.51 2.36
N LEU A 195 14.55 -24.32 2.14
CA LEU A 195 14.47 -25.73 2.55
C LEU A 195 14.76 -26.62 1.36
N GLU A 196 15.70 -27.55 1.49
CA GLU A 196 15.79 -28.68 0.55
C GLU A 196 14.79 -29.77 0.98
N GLU A 197 13.93 -30.18 0.04
CA GLU A 197 12.72 -30.94 0.36
C GLU A 197 12.99 -32.38 0.79
N VAL A 198 14.07 -33.00 0.31
CA VAL A 198 14.39 -34.41 0.56
C VAL A 198 15.12 -34.59 1.88
N SER A 199 16.23 -33.87 2.05
CA SER A 199 17.09 -33.87 3.24
C SER A 199 16.48 -33.10 4.42
N ARG A 200 15.47 -32.26 4.15
CA ARG A 200 14.77 -31.41 5.13
C ARG A 200 15.69 -30.41 5.84
N VAL A 201 16.82 -30.07 5.22
CA VAL A 201 17.73 -29.04 5.71
C VAL A 201 17.25 -27.68 5.27
N ALA A 202 17.24 -26.72 6.20
CA ALA A 202 16.96 -25.33 5.92
C ALA A 202 18.22 -24.49 6.13
N TRP A 203 18.50 -23.61 5.18
CA TRP A 203 19.53 -22.57 5.33
C TRP A 203 18.87 -21.22 5.37
N LYS A 204 19.30 -20.40 6.32
CA LYS A 204 18.91 -19.00 6.39
C LYS A 204 19.62 -18.22 5.29
N ILE A 205 18.87 -17.51 4.47
CA ILE A 205 19.38 -16.71 3.34
C ILE A 205 19.14 -15.20 3.51
N CYS A 206 18.27 -14.79 4.44
CA CYS A 206 18.10 -13.39 4.81
C CYS A 206 17.75 -13.26 6.30
N ASN A 207 18.28 -12.22 6.95
CA ASN A 207 18.01 -11.89 8.36
C ASN A 207 16.90 -10.84 8.52
N ASN A 208 16.52 -10.13 7.46
CA ASN A 208 15.51 -9.08 7.54
C ASN A 208 14.64 -9.07 6.28
N LEU A 209 13.33 -9.19 6.47
CA LEU A 209 12.34 -9.24 5.41
C LEU A 209 11.96 -7.80 5.04
N CYS A 210 12.82 -7.11 4.29
CA CYS A 210 12.50 -5.78 3.77
C CYS A 210 12.90 -5.64 2.29
N PRO A 211 11.94 -5.58 1.36
CA PRO A 211 12.23 -5.43 -0.07
C PRO A 211 12.48 -3.96 -0.49
N ILE A 212 12.23 -2.99 0.40
CA ILE A 212 12.31 -1.53 0.12
C ILE A 212 13.65 -0.95 0.62
N LEU A 213 14.33 -1.63 1.55
CA LEU A 213 15.69 -1.30 2.00
C LEU A 213 16.67 -2.30 1.39
N GLY A 214 17.01 -2.09 0.12
CA GLY A 214 18.04 -2.82 -0.61
C GLY A 214 18.77 -1.90 -1.57
#